data_AF-A0A6J5U724-F1
#
_entry.id   AF-A0A6J5U724-F1
#
_cell.length_a   1.000
_cell.length_b   1.000
_cell.length_c   1.000
_cell.angle_alpha   90.00
_cell.angle_beta   90.00
_cell.angle_gamma   90.00
#
_symmetry.space_group_name_H-M   'P 1'
#
loop_
_entity.id
_entity.type
_entity.pdbx_description
1 polymer ?
#
loop_
_entity_poly.entity_id
_entity_poly.type
_entity_poly.pdbx_seq_one_letter_code
_entity_poly.pdbx_strand_id
1 'polypeptide(L)'
;MRFASSGGYSVLHSSGLQHWFKNWQGLRKHKLTASTFAAAVGFFHRRRLQLWLEKIGAIEPFSGNLATCWSNIKEEEALERYKLITGNSVLFPEFQVYGNRNAGDDWLGASPDGVVDRLVYGLPSRGVLEIKCPFFDGNMKKATPWSRIPLYCVPQAQGLMEILDRDWMDFYVWTPKGSSLFRVYRDAEYWDVLKMVLSDFWWNHVQPAREICSKSQITDPLLELRSLKPAPRHEMCSYIVYESKRVVDSSKLLMREINGKLIN
;
A
#
# COMPACT_ATOMS: atom_id res chain seq x y z
N MET A 1 -32.39 -8.51 6.93
CA MET A 1 -31.55 -8.58 8.15
C MET A 1 -30.98 -7.20 8.38
N ARG A 2 -31.26 -6.57 9.52
CA ARG A 2 -30.84 -5.21 9.85
C ARG A 2 -29.31 -5.17 9.99
N PHE A 3 -28.64 -4.32 9.22
CA PHE A 3 -27.23 -4.02 9.43
C PHE A 3 -27.10 -3.29 10.76
N ALA A 4 -26.48 -3.95 11.74
CA ALA A 4 -26.04 -3.28 12.95
C ALA A 4 -24.97 -2.26 12.54
N SER A 5 -25.27 -0.98 12.73
CA SER A 5 -24.30 0.10 12.70
C SER A 5 -23.23 -0.21 13.76
N SER A 6 -22.06 -0.69 13.32
CA SER A 6 -20.86 -0.65 14.16
C SER A 6 -20.51 0.82 14.32
N GLY A 7 -20.81 1.38 15.50
CA GLY A 7 -20.51 2.78 15.81
C GLY A 7 -19.06 3.09 15.48
N GLY A 8 -18.85 4.02 14.54
CA GLY A 8 -17.54 4.57 14.26
C GLY A 8 -17.04 5.26 15.53
N TYR A 9 -15.89 4.83 16.05
CA TYR A 9 -15.26 5.53 17.16
C TYR A 9 -14.86 6.93 16.68
N SER A 10 -15.55 7.96 17.18
CA SER A 10 -15.26 9.39 16.91
C SER A 10 -13.77 9.74 17.09
N VAL A 11 -13.07 9.01 17.96
CA VAL A 11 -11.62 9.17 18.17
C VAL A 11 -10.82 9.00 16.87
N LEU A 12 -11.25 8.14 15.95
CA LEU A 12 -10.56 7.83 14.68
C LEU A 12 -10.46 9.03 13.72
N HIS A 13 -11.29 10.07 13.92
CA HIS A 13 -11.28 11.31 13.14
C HIS A 13 -10.53 12.47 13.83
N SER A 14 -9.92 12.23 15.00
CA SER A 14 -9.11 13.24 15.71
C SER A 14 -7.91 13.68 14.87
N SER A 15 -7.59 14.97 14.89
CA SER A 15 -6.39 15.54 14.25
C SER A 15 -5.10 14.87 14.72
N GLY A 16 -5.07 14.34 15.96
CA GLY A 16 -3.95 13.56 16.51
C GLY A 16 -3.79 12.15 15.95
N LEU A 17 -4.71 11.66 15.10
CA LEU A 17 -4.62 10.37 14.42
C LEU A 17 -4.40 10.51 12.90
N GLN A 18 -4.44 11.75 12.38
CA GLN A 18 -4.01 12.01 11.02
C GLN A 18 -2.51 11.76 10.90
N HIS A 19 -2.10 11.28 9.72
CA HIS A 19 -0.70 11.02 9.48
C HIS A 19 0.07 12.33 9.50
N TRP A 20 1.13 12.38 10.31
CA TRP A 20 1.88 13.60 10.64
C TRP A 20 2.42 14.40 9.45
N PHE A 21 2.64 13.79 8.27
CA PHE A 21 2.99 14.52 7.03
C PHE A 21 2.19 14.11 5.77
N LYS A 22 1.28 13.13 5.83
CA LYS A 22 0.56 12.60 4.65
C LYS A 22 -0.92 12.97 4.65
N ASN A 23 -1.22 14.26 4.43
CA ASN A 23 -2.60 14.77 4.39
C ASN A 23 -3.13 14.91 2.95
N TRP A 24 -3.19 13.78 2.23
CA TRP A 24 -3.48 13.76 0.78
C TRP A 24 -4.82 13.11 0.42
N GLN A 25 -5.78 13.01 1.34
CA GLN A 25 -7.02 12.24 1.12
C GLN A 25 -7.80 12.71 -0.11
N GLY A 26 -7.83 14.03 -0.36
CA GLY A 26 -8.47 14.60 -1.56
C GLY A 26 -7.82 14.13 -2.87
N LEU A 27 -6.48 14.19 -2.96
CA LEU A 27 -5.73 13.75 -4.14
C LEU A 27 -5.85 12.24 -4.39
N ARG A 28 -5.98 11.44 -3.32
CA ARG A 28 -6.11 9.97 -3.37
C ARG A 28 -7.50 9.51 -3.81
N LYS A 29 -8.54 10.32 -3.60
CA LYS A 29 -9.93 9.93 -3.90
C LYS A 29 -10.08 9.50 -5.36
N HIS A 30 -9.51 10.27 -6.27
CA HIS A 30 -9.66 10.08 -7.71
C HIS A 30 -8.53 9.27 -8.37
N LYS A 31 -7.69 8.58 -7.58
CA LYS A 31 -6.56 7.79 -8.08
C LYS A 31 -6.50 6.41 -7.43
N LEU A 32 -6.00 5.42 -8.14
CA LEU A 32 -5.66 4.12 -7.58
C LEU A 32 -4.27 4.22 -6.94
N THR A 33 -4.19 4.05 -5.62
CA THR A 33 -2.92 4.25 -4.89
C THR A 33 -2.18 2.94 -4.67
N ALA A 34 -0.84 2.98 -4.60
CA ALA A 34 0.00 1.79 -4.44
C ALA A 34 -0.44 0.87 -3.29
N SER A 35 -0.88 1.44 -2.16
CA SER A 35 -1.40 0.69 -1.01
C SER A 35 -2.68 -0.13 -1.29
N THR A 36 -3.38 0.16 -2.40
CA THR A 36 -4.63 -0.50 -2.80
C THR A 36 -4.44 -1.53 -3.93
N PHE A 37 -3.24 -1.65 -4.51
CA PHE A 37 -3.00 -2.52 -5.68
C PHE A 37 -3.32 -3.98 -5.39
N ALA A 38 -2.90 -4.51 -4.24
CA ALA A 38 -3.25 -5.88 -3.85
C ALA A 38 -4.77 -6.11 -3.75
N ALA A 39 -5.53 -5.10 -3.30
CA ALA A 39 -6.99 -5.17 -3.26
C ALA A 39 -7.60 -5.11 -4.66
N ALA A 40 -7.09 -4.25 -5.56
CA ALA A 40 -7.51 -4.17 -6.95
C ALA A 40 -7.26 -5.47 -7.74
N VAL A 41 -6.17 -6.19 -7.43
CA VAL A 41 -5.88 -7.51 -8.02
C VAL A 41 -6.80 -8.61 -7.45
N GLY A 42 -7.15 -8.53 -6.16
CA GLY A 42 -8.02 -9.50 -5.48
C GLY A 42 -7.31 -10.43 -4.48
N PHE A 43 -6.21 -9.98 -3.88
CA PHE A 43 -5.48 -10.75 -2.86
C PHE A 43 -6.34 -11.09 -1.64
N PHE A 44 -7.30 -10.23 -1.30
CA PHE A 44 -8.15 -10.37 -0.12
C PHE A 44 -9.61 -10.61 -0.51
N HIS A 45 -10.29 -11.48 0.24
CA HIS A 45 -11.71 -11.74 0.05
C HIS A 45 -12.51 -10.43 0.16
N ARG A 46 -13.42 -10.19 -0.80
CA ARG A 46 -14.32 -9.02 -0.91
C ARG A 46 -13.67 -7.64 -1.07
N ARG A 47 -12.35 -7.49 -0.86
CA ARG A 47 -11.69 -6.17 -0.94
C ARG A 47 -11.64 -5.57 -2.34
N ARG A 48 -11.60 -6.38 -3.41
CA ARG A 48 -11.67 -5.87 -4.80
C ARG A 48 -13.00 -5.18 -5.08
N LEU A 49 -14.11 -5.83 -4.69
CA LEU A 49 -15.45 -5.26 -4.83
C LEU A 49 -15.63 -4.04 -3.92
N GLN A 50 -15.16 -4.12 -2.68
CA GLN A 50 -15.23 -2.99 -1.74
C GLN A 50 -14.46 -1.77 -2.28
N LEU A 51 -13.24 -1.98 -2.78
CA LEU A 51 -12.45 -0.92 -3.39
C LEU A 51 -13.17 -0.30 -4.60
N TRP A 52 -13.84 -1.11 -5.42
CA TRP A 52 -14.64 -0.59 -6.53
C TRP A 52 -15.78 0.32 -6.04
N LEU A 53 -16.53 -0.10 -5.02
CA LEU A 53 -17.57 0.72 -4.40
C LEU A 53 -17.02 2.03 -3.82
N GLU A 54 -15.85 1.99 -3.16
CA GLU A 54 -15.16 3.19 -2.66
C GLU A 54 -14.78 4.14 -3.81
N LYS A 55 -14.29 3.59 -4.94
CA LYS A 55 -13.83 4.39 -6.09
C LYS A 55 -14.94 4.98 -6.94
N ILE A 56 -16.11 4.36 -6.98
CA ILE A 56 -17.29 4.93 -7.64
C ILE A 56 -18.08 5.89 -6.75
N GLY A 57 -17.67 6.04 -5.47
CA GLY A 57 -18.35 6.92 -4.51
C GLY A 57 -19.63 6.33 -3.91
N ALA A 58 -19.88 5.04 -4.08
CA ALA A 58 -21.05 4.36 -3.54
C ALA A 58 -20.96 4.12 -2.02
N ILE A 59 -19.74 4.02 -1.50
CA ILE A 59 -19.46 3.96 -0.07
C ILE A 59 -18.31 4.91 0.25
N GLU A 60 -18.28 5.39 1.49
CA GLU A 60 -17.15 6.19 1.96
C GLU A 60 -15.84 5.39 1.89
N PRO A 61 -14.73 6.03 1.48
CA PRO A 61 -13.41 5.41 1.55
C PRO A 61 -13.09 4.94 2.97
N PHE A 62 -12.29 3.89 3.08
CA PHE A 62 -11.81 3.41 4.37
C PHE A 62 -11.17 4.54 5.19
N SER A 63 -11.77 4.85 6.35
CA SER A 63 -11.36 5.95 7.22
C SER A 63 -10.34 5.54 8.30
N GLY A 64 -9.96 4.26 8.36
CA GLY A 64 -9.01 3.75 9.35
C GLY A 64 -9.62 2.70 10.29
N ASN A 65 -8.75 2.04 11.03
CA ASN A 65 -9.08 1.12 12.12
C ASN A 65 -7.97 1.19 13.18
N LEU A 66 -8.11 0.43 14.27
CA LEU A 66 -7.09 0.37 15.32
C LEU A 66 -5.68 0.04 14.80
N ALA A 67 -5.58 -0.82 13.78
CA ALA A 67 -4.29 -1.15 13.18
C ALA A 67 -3.67 0.04 12.42
N THR A 68 -4.50 0.83 11.74
CA THR A 68 -4.06 2.04 11.02
C THR A 68 -3.61 3.11 12.03
N CYS A 69 -4.38 3.32 13.10
CA CYS A 69 -4.00 4.26 14.17
C CYS A 69 -2.71 3.84 14.86
N TRP A 70 -2.57 2.56 15.20
CA TRP A 70 -1.33 2.01 15.73
C TRP A 70 -0.15 2.28 14.81
N SER A 71 -0.32 2.05 13.50
CA SER A 71 0.75 2.29 12.54
C SER A 71 1.14 3.77 12.52
N ASN A 72 0.17 4.68 12.43
CA ASN A 72 0.44 6.13 12.42
C ASN A 72 1.18 6.59 13.69
N ILE A 73 0.77 6.10 14.86
CA ILE A 73 1.39 6.47 16.16
C ILE A 73 2.83 5.96 16.26
N LYS A 74 3.11 4.79 15.69
CA LYS A 74 4.41 4.12 15.82
C LYS A 74 5.38 4.37 14.67
N GLU A 75 4.93 4.99 13.59
CA GLU A 75 5.75 5.22 12.41
C GLU A 75 6.95 6.14 12.70
N GLU A 76 6.78 7.20 13.49
CA GLU A 76 7.88 8.11 13.85
C GLU A 76 8.96 7.39 14.67
N GLU A 77 8.55 6.61 15.69
CA GLU A 77 9.46 5.78 16.48
C GLU A 77 10.20 4.76 15.61
N ALA A 78 9.48 4.12 14.68
CA ALA A 78 10.05 3.17 13.74
C ALA A 78 11.06 3.84 12.78
N LEU A 79 10.74 5.02 12.27
CA LEU A 79 11.59 5.81 11.38
C LEU A 79 12.91 6.20 12.05
N GLU A 80 12.87 6.71 13.29
CA GLU A 80 14.08 7.06 14.02
C GLU A 80 14.96 5.83 14.31
N ARG A 81 14.34 4.69 14.64
CA ARG A 81 15.08 3.43 14.78
C ARG A 81 15.71 2.98 13.45
N TYR A 82 15.00 3.13 12.34
CA TYR A 82 15.51 2.82 11.00
C TYR A 82 16.73 3.68 10.65
N LYS A 83 16.66 5.00 10.87
CA LYS A 83 17.78 5.92 10.64
C LYS A 83 19.00 5.53 11.47
N LEU A 84 18.80 5.19 12.74
CA LEU A 84 19.86 4.74 13.64
C LEU A 84 20.53 3.44 13.17
N ILE A 85 19.76 2.45 12.72
CA ILE A 85 20.30 1.15 12.26
C ILE A 85 21.06 1.30 10.94
N THR A 86 20.51 2.08 10.01
CA THR A 86 20.99 2.09 8.62
C THR A 86 21.97 3.23 8.31
N GLY A 87 22.02 4.26 9.17
CA GLY A 87 22.71 5.52 8.90
C GLY A 87 22.10 6.31 7.74
N ASN A 88 20.89 5.95 7.29
CA ASN A 88 20.24 6.63 6.16
C ASN A 88 19.72 8.01 6.52
N SER A 89 20.01 8.98 5.66
CA SER A 89 19.19 10.18 5.53
C SER A 89 17.91 9.83 4.76
N VAL A 90 16.76 10.25 5.31
CA VAL A 90 15.44 10.00 4.72
C VAL A 90 14.80 11.34 4.37
N LEU A 91 14.35 11.47 3.12
CA LEU A 91 13.56 12.61 2.65
C LEU A 91 12.08 12.23 2.56
N PHE A 92 11.19 13.18 2.77
CA PHE A 92 9.74 12.98 2.74
C PHE A 92 9.16 13.62 1.48
N PRO A 93 8.91 12.86 0.41
CA PRO A 93 8.31 13.43 -0.79
C PRO A 93 6.81 13.67 -0.58
N GLU A 94 6.27 14.61 -1.36
CA GLU A 94 4.83 14.79 -1.48
C GLU A 94 4.17 13.60 -2.19
N PHE A 95 2.83 13.59 -2.23
CA PHE A 95 2.07 12.62 -3.01
C PHE A 95 2.49 12.64 -4.48
N GLN A 96 2.89 11.48 -4.99
CA GLN A 96 3.36 11.33 -6.36
C GLN A 96 2.24 10.76 -7.24
N VAL A 97 2.04 11.39 -8.39
CA VAL A 97 1.13 10.93 -9.44
C VAL A 97 1.96 10.29 -10.53
N TYR A 98 1.58 9.08 -10.95
CA TYR A 98 2.29 8.40 -12.02
C TYR A 98 2.07 9.15 -13.34
N GLY A 99 3.06 9.15 -14.23
CA GLY A 99 2.90 9.80 -15.53
C GLY A 99 3.29 11.27 -15.62
N ASN A 100 4.01 11.86 -14.64
CA ASN A 100 4.77 13.10 -14.88
C ASN A 100 5.76 12.98 -16.06
N ARG A 101 6.02 11.74 -16.56
CA ARG A 101 6.79 11.45 -17.78
C ARG A 101 5.96 10.84 -18.94
N ASN A 102 4.75 10.31 -18.69
CA ASN A 102 3.89 9.63 -19.67
C ASN A 102 2.42 10.09 -19.49
N ALA A 103 1.93 10.97 -20.36
CA ALA A 103 0.54 11.44 -20.33
C ALA A 103 -0.42 10.27 -20.58
N GLY A 104 -1.21 9.88 -19.58
CA GLY A 104 -2.18 8.77 -19.66
C GLY A 104 -2.24 7.91 -18.40
N ASP A 105 -1.26 8.04 -17.51
CA ASP A 105 -1.11 7.21 -16.31
C ASP A 105 -1.42 7.96 -14.99
N ASP A 106 -1.97 9.17 -15.09
CA ASP A 106 -2.27 10.05 -13.95
C ASP A 106 -3.31 9.47 -12.98
N TRP A 107 -3.98 8.39 -13.35
CA TRP A 107 -4.89 7.64 -12.51
C TRP A 107 -4.19 6.82 -11.42
N LEU A 108 -2.88 6.61 -11.50
CA LEU A 108 -2.09 5.93 -10.47
C LEU A 108 -1.40 6.93 -9.55
N GLY A 109 -1.21 6.57 -8.28
CA GLY A 109 -0.50 7.42 -7.33
C GLY A 109 0.15 6.69 -6.16
N ALA A 110 1.08 7.37 -5.50
CA ALA A 110 1.91 6.81 -4.45
C ALA A 110 2.23 7.82 -3.35
N SER A 111 2.47 7.32 -2.13
CA SER A 111 2.82 8.12 -0.96
C SER A 111 3.78 7.30 -0.07
N PRO A 112 5.08 7.30 -0.35
CA PRO A 112 6.05 6.50 0.41
C PRO A 112 6.22 7.05 1.84
N ASP A 113 6.73 6.23 2.75
CA ASP A 113 7.12 6.69 4.10
C ASP A 113 8.41 7.53 4.06
N GLY A 114 9.23 7.33 3.03
CA GLY A 114 10.33 8.22 2.69
C GLY A 114 11.06 7.77 1.43
N VAL A 115 12.05 8.54 1.02
CA VAL A 115 13.02 8.15 -0.02
C VAL A 115 14.44 8.26 0.53
N VAL A 116 15.31 7.43 -0.01
CA VAL A 116 16.70 7.32 0.38
C VAL A 116 17.55 7.46 -0.85
N ASP A 117 18.31 8.54 -0.95
CA ASP A 117 19.23 8.77 -2.07
C ASP A 117 20.67 8.62 -1.57
N ARG A 118 21.43 7.72 -2.18
CA ARG A 118 22.84 7.44 -1.86
C ARG A 118 23.70 7.50 -3.10
N LEU A 119 25.02 7.67 -2.90
CA LEU A 119 26.04 7.39 -3.91
C LEU A 119 26.77 6.10 -3.52
N VAL A 120 26.75 5.10 -4.39
CA VAL A 120 27.46 3.83 -4.20
C VAL A 120 28.47 3.68 -5.33
N TYR A 121 29.76 3.68 -4.99
CA TYR A 121 30.86 3.72 -5.97
C TYR A 121 30.74 4.88 -6.99
N GLY A 122 30.25 6.04 -6.54
CA GLY A 122 30.04 7.21 -7.40
C GLY A 122 28.78 7.16 -8.27
N LEU A 123 28.00 6.07 -8.23
CA LEU A 123 26.73 5.96 -8.95
C LEU A 123 25.53 6.25 -8.03
N PRO A 124 24.49 6.94 -8.52
CA PRO A 124 23.27 7.17 -7.75
C PRO A 124 22.57 5.83 -7.45
N SER A 125 22.17 5.67 -6.19
CA SER A 125 21.40 4.54 -5.69
C SER A 125 20.18 5.11 -4.99
N ARG A 126 19.02 4.98 -5.64
CA ARG A 126 17.80 5.65 -5.21
C ARG A 126 16.80 4.63 -4.69
N GLY A 127 16.42 4.78 -3.43
CA GLY A 127 15.55 3.87 -2.71
C GLY A 127 14.25 4.50 -2.25
N VAL A 128 13.25 3.65 -2.02
CA VAL A 128 12.03 3.98 -1.27
C VAL A 128 12.11 3.33 0.12
N LEU A 129 11.62 4.04 1.14
CA LEU A 129 11.36 3.48 2.45
C LEU A 129 9.86 3.21 2.61
N GLU A 130 9.52 1.99 2.99
CA GLU A 130 8.18 1.61 3.46
C GLU A 130 8.30 0.99 4.85
N ILE A 131 7.67 1.62 5.84
CA ILE A 131 7.62 1.24 7.24
C ILE A 131 6.28 0.53 7.51
N LYS A 132 6.36 -0.64 8.13
CA LYS A 132 5.20 -1.34 8.68
C LYS A 132 5.35 -1.49 10.18
N CYS A 133 4.27 -1.13 10.88
CA CYS A 133 4.12 -1.36 12.30
C CYS A 133 2.95 -2.34 12.51
N PRO A 134 3.17 -3.67 12.46
CA PRO A 134 2.10 -4.65 12.52
C PRO A 134 1.30 -4.53 13.82
N PHE A 135 -0.01 -4.45 13.70
CA PHE A 135 -0.90 -4.46 14.84
C PHE A 135 -1.05 -5.88 15.39
N PHE A 136 -0.88 -6.04 16.69
CA PHE A 136 -0.93 -7.34 17.37
C PHE A 136 -2.11 -7.48 18.34
N ASP A 137 -3.07 -6.55 18.29
CA ASP A 137 -4.33 -6.62 19.04
C ASP A 137 -4.13 -6.88 20.55
N GLY A 138 -3.17 -6.15 21.14
CA GLY A 138 -2.76 -6.31 22.55
C GLY A 138 -1.97 -7.59 22.86
N ASN A 139 -1.91 -8.57 21.95
CA ASN A 139 -1.16 -9.80 22.15
C ASN A 139 0.34 -9.62 21.87
N MET A 140 1.08 -9.24 22.92
CA MET A 140 2.53 -9.04 22.84
C MET A 140 3.32 -10.28 22.39
N LYS A 141 2.78 -11.50 22.49
CA LYS A 141 3.45 -12.71 21.95
C LYS A 141 3.58 -12.64 20.42
N LYS A 142 2.63 -11.99 19.73
CA LYS A 142 2.63 -11.79 18.27
C LYS A 142 3.43 -10.58 17.80
N ALA A 143 3.92 -9.74 18.72
CA ALA A 143 4.66 -8.52 18.41
C ALA A 143 6.11 -8.79 17.97
N THR A 144 6.37 -9.83 17.19
CA THR A 144 7.69 -10.16 16.66
C THR A 144 7.85 -9.63 15.24
N PRO A 145 9.03 -9.10 14.89
CA PRO A 145 9.27 -8.62 13.53
C PRO A 145 9.26 -9.79 12.55
N TRP A 146 8.74 -9.51 11.36
CA TRP A 146 8.55 -10.52 10.32
C TRP A 146 9.90 -11.10 9.88
N SER A 147 9.94 -12.41 9.64
CA SER A 147 11.08 -13.08 9.00
C SER A 147 11.00 -13.07 7.49
N ARG A 148 9.83 -12.75 6.93
CA ARG A 148 9.54 -12.76 5.51
C ARG A 148 8.44 -11.76 5.18
N ILE A 149 8.57 -11.09 4.05
CA ILE A 149 7.56 -10.13 3.56
C ILE A 149 6.29 -10.89 3.15
N PRO A 150 5.10 -10.48 3.61
CA PRO A 150 3.84 -11.01 3.12
C PRO A 150 3.63 -10.70 1.64
N LEU A 151 3.15 -11.68 0.85
CA LEU A 151 3.02 -11.54 -0.60
C LEU A 151 2.14 -10.36 -1.03
N TYR A 152 1.11 -10.03 -0.25
CA TYR A 152 0.22 -8.90 -0.52
C TYR A 152 0.90 -7.53 -0.40
N CYS A 153 2.11 -7.44 0.18
CA CYS A 153 2.89 -6.21 0.23
C CYS A 153 3.65 -5.96 -1.08
N VAL A 154 3.88 -6.99 -1.91
CA VAL A 154 4.69 -6.87 -3.13
C VAL A 154 4.06 -5.95 -4.17
N PRO A 155 2.73 -6.00 -4.45
CA PRO A 155 2.11 -5.03 -5.36
C PRO A 155 2.33 -3.57 -4.93
N GLN A 156 2.24 -3.30 -3.63
CA GLN A 156 2.50 -1.96 -3.09
C GLN A 156 3.98 -1.58 -3.27
N ALA A 157 4.90 -2.49 -2.94
CA ALA A 157 6.34 -2.25 -3.04
C ALA A 157 6.77 -1.92 -4.48
N GLN A 158 6.34 -2.75 -5.44
CA GLN A 158 6.66 -2.55 -6.86
C GLN A 158 6.00 -1.26 -7.38
N GLY A 159 4.75 -0.99 -7.01
CA GLY A 159 4.08 0.25 -7.36
C GLY A 159 4.76 1.51 -6.85
N LEU A 160 5.28 1.50 -5.62
CA LEU A 160 6.04 2.62 -5.07
C LEU A 160 7.34 2.85 -5.82
N MET A 161 8.12 1.80 -6.05
CA MET A 161 9.40 1.91 -6.79
C MET A 161 9.18 2.40 -8.23
N GLU A 162 8.13 1.93 -8.89
CA GLU A 162 7.78 2.37 -10.22
C GLU A 162 7.38 3.85 -10.25
N ILE A 163 6.39 4.23 -9.45
CA ILE A 163 5.79 5.58 -9.52
C ILE A 163 6.81 6.65 -9.13
N LEU A 164 7.71 6.35 -8.21
CA LEU A 164 8.77 7.25 -7.79
C LEU A 164 10.04 7.16 -8.65
N ASP A 165 10.10 6.25 -9.63
CA ASP A 165 11.32 5.97 -10.39
C ASP A 165 12.52 5.69 -9.46
N ARG A 166 12.44 4.59 -8.71
CA ARG A 166 13.44 4.15 -7.74
C ARG A 166 13.84 2.70 -8.00
N ASP A 167 15.07 2.35 -7.64
CA ASP A 167 15.70 1.10 -8.06
C ASP A 167 15.45 -0.03 -7.05
N TRP A 168 15.23 0.34 -5.79
CA TRP A 168 15.02 -0.58 -4.69
C TRP A 168 14.14 0.01 -3.59
N MET A 169 13.70 -0.85 -2.67
CA MET A 169 12.95 -0.49 -1.49
C MET A 169 13.59 -1.12 -0.25
N ASP A 170 13.76 -0.30 0.79
CA ASP A 170 13.93 -0.78 2.15
C ASP A 170 12.54 -0.96 2.76
N PHE A 171 12.15 -2.22 2.94
CA PHE A 171 10.90 -2.61 3.60
C PHE A 171 11.20 -2.89 5.07
N TYR A 172 10.84 -1.95 5.93
CA TYR A 172 11.19 -1.97 7.34
C TYR A 172 9.98 -2.33 8.20
N VAL A 173 10.12 -3.35 9.03
CA VAL A 173 9.06 -3.80 9.94
C VAL A 173 9.51 -3.54 11.35
N TRP A 174 8.77 -2.69 12.07
CA TRP A 174 9.04 -2.37 13.46
C TRP A 174 7.98 -2.98 14.38
N THR A 175 8.43 -3.54 15.50
CA THR A 175 7.58 -3.98 16.60
C THR A 175 8.20 -3.61 17.94
N PRO A 176 7.43 -3.62 19.04
CA PRO A 176 7.99 -3.43 20.38
C PRO A 176 9.07 -4.46 20.79
N LYS A 177 9.19 -5.60 20.10
CA LYS A 177 10.22 -6.61 20.37
C LYS A 177 11.43 -6.50 19.47
N GLY A 178 11.47 -5.56 18.53
CA GLY A 178 12.60 -5.40 17.61
C GLY A 178 12.14 -5.08 16.20
N SER A 179 12.98 -5.36 15.22
CA SER A 179 12.71 -4.96 13.84
C SER A 179 13.27 -5.93 12.82
N SER A 180 12.78 -5.83 11.58
CA SER A 180 13.40 -6.46 10.43
C SER A 180 13.47 -5.49 9.26
N LEU A 181 14.56 -5.59 8.50
CA LEU A 181 14.82 -4.77 7.33
C LEU A 181 15.05 -5.68 6.13
N PHE A 182 14.23 -5.52 5.11
CA PHE A 182 14.37 -6.24 3.86
C PHE A 182 14.72 -5.28 2.72
N ARG A 183 15.59 -5.72 1.81
CA ARG A 183 15.85 -5.08 0.53
C ARG A 183 15.05 -5.78 -0.57
N VAL A 184 14.16 -5.04 -1.21
CA VAL A 184 13.40 -5.46 -2.39
C VAL A 184 13.87 -4.66 -3.58
N TYR A 185 13.97 -5.26 -4.76
CA TYR A 185 14.38 -4.58 -5.99
C TYR A 185 13.18 -4.39 -6.92
N ARG A 186 13.21 -3.31 -7.71
CA ARG A 186 12.23 -3.07 -8.76
C ARG A 186 12.29 -4.19 -9.79
N ASP A 187 11.12 -4.66 -10.19
CA ASP A 187 10.96 -5.75 -11.16
C ASP A 187 10.01 -5.26 -12.26
N ALA A 188 10.56 -4.97 -13.43
CA ALA A 188 9.83 -4.40 -14.56
C ALA A 188 8.79 -5.39 -15.10
N GLU A 189 9.13 -6.68 -15.21
CA GLU A 189 8.21 -7.71 -15.71
C GLU A 189 7.02 -7.89 -14.76
N TYR A 190 7.27 -7.88 -13.45
CA TYR A 190 6.20 -7.87 -12.45
C TYR A 190 5.32 -6.64 -12.61
N TRP A 191 5.92 -5.46 -12.78
CA TRP A 191 5.18 -4.21 -12.92
C TRP A 191 4.29 -4.21 -14.16
N ASP A 192 4.78 -4.69 -15.31
CA ASP A 192 4.01 -4.71 -16.55
C ASP A 192 2.72 -5.52 -16.39
N VAL A 193 2.82 -6.71 -15.79
CA VAL A 193 1.63 -7.55 -15.52
C VAL A 193 0.73 -6.91 -14.46
N LEU A 194 1.31 -6.34 -13.40
CA LEU A 194 0.53 -5.64 -12.38
C LEU A 194 -0.24 -4.46 -13.00
N LYS A 195 0.43 -3.60 -13.78
CA LYS A 195 -0.16 -2.43 -14.42
C LYS A 195 -1.31 -2.81 -15.35
N MET A 196 -1.17 -3.89 -16.13
CA MET A 196 -2.27 -4.42 -16.94
C MET A 196 -3.52 -4.73 -16.10
N VAL A 197 -3.34 -5.44 -14.97
CA VAL A 197 -4.45 -5.78 -14.06
C VAL A 197 -5.06 -4.54 -13.40
N LEU A 198 -4.22 -3.57 -13.01
CA LEU A 198 -4.68 -2.31 -12.44
C LEU A 198 -5.46 -1.47 -13.48
N SER A 199 -5.01 -1.50 -14.73
CA SER A 199 -5.64 -0.81 -15.87
C SER A 199 -7.02 -1.40 -16.15
N ASP A 200 -7.16 -2.74 -16.17
CA ASP A 200 -8.46 -3.40 -16.25
C ASP A 200 -9.40 -2.92 -15.14
N PHE A 201 -8.95 -3.00 -13.88
CA PHE A 201 -9.73 -2.56 -12.73
C PHE A 201 -10.18 -1.10 -12.88
N TRP A 202 -9.31 -0.22 -13.37
CA TRP A 202 -9.61 1.19 -13.46
C TRP A 202 -10.50 1.55 -14.65
N TRP A 203 -10.11 1.16 -15.86
CA TRP A 203 -10.75 1.62 -17.10
C TRP A 203 -11.97 0.78 -17.50
N ASN A 204 -12.02 -0.51 -17.15
CA ASN A 204 -13.18 -1.35 -17.49
C ASN A 204 -14.24 -1.35 -16.39
N HIS A 205 -13.85 -1.10 -15.13
CA HIS A 205 -14.77 -1.21 -13.99
C HIS A 205 -15.04 0.14 -13.30
N VAL A 206 -14.01 0.89 -12.92
CA VAL A 206 -14.18 2.12 -12.11
C VAL A 206 -14.68 3.29 -12.96
N GLN A 207 -14.01 3.62 -14.05
CA GLN A 207 -14.30 4.84 -14.83
C GLN A 207 -15.69 4.84 -15.47
N PRO A 208 -16.14 3.77 -16.15
CA PRO A 208 -17.49 3.74 -16.72
C PRO A 208 -18.57 3.81 -15.64
N ALA A 209 -18.33 3.18 -14.48
CA ALA A 209 -19.28 3.21 -13.37
C ALA A 209 -19.37 4.61 -12.75
N ARG A 210 -18.24 5.31 -12.61
CA ARG A 210 -18.21 6.72 -12.18
C ARG A 210 -18.97 7.63 -13.14
N GLU A 211 -18.82 7.42 -14.44
CA GLU A 211 -19.53 8.21 -15.45
C GLU A 211 -21.05 8.04 -15.30
N ILE A 212 -21.54 6.82 -15.11
CA ILE A 212 -22.96 6.57 -14.86
C ILE A 212 -23.41 7.21 -13.55
N CYS A 213 -22.67 7.02 -12.45
CA CYS A 213 -22.96 7.65 -11.16
C CYS A 213 -22.98 9.19 -11.22
N SER A 214 -22.25 9.80 -12.16
CA SER A 214 -22.25 11.25 -12.34
C SER A 214 -23.49 11.78 -13.08
N LYS A 215 -24.14 10.92 -13.87
CA LYS A 215 -25.31 11.27 -14.70
C LYS A 215 -26.64 10.84 -14.07
N SER A 216 -26.62 9.83 -13.21
CA SER A 216 -27.81 9.20 -12.65
C SER A 216 -27.67 8.96 -11.15
N GLN A 217 -28.79 9.06 -10.43
CA GLN A 217 -28.83 8.67 -9.02
C GLN A 217 -28.90 7.14 -8.92
N ILE A 218 -27.80 6.53 -8.48
CA ILE A 218 -27.70 5.09 -8.24
C ILE A 218 -28.01 4.79 -6.77
N THR A 219 -28.96 3.91 -6.51
CA THR A 219 -29.39 3.54 -5.15
C THR A 219 -28.86 2.18 -4.73
N ASP A 220 -28.78 1.22 -5.65
CA ASP A 220 -28.14 -0.08 -5.48
C ASP A 220 -27.12 -0.33 -6.60
N PRO A 221 -25.86 0.08 -6.41
CA PRO A 221 -24.79 -0.12 -7.39
C PRO A 221 -24.54 -1.59 -7.75
N LEU A 222 -24.87 -2.54 -6.86
CA LEU A 222 -24.62 -3.97 -7.13
C LEU A 222 -25.63 -4.55 -8.12
N LEU A 223 -26.83 -3.98 -8.17
CA LEU A 223 -27.88 -4.35 -9.11
C LEU A 223 -27.80 -3.51 -10.38
N GLU A 224 -27.74 -2.19 -10.23
CA GLU A 224 -27.83 -1.22 -11.33
C GLU A 224 -26.56 -1.17 -12.20
N LEU A 225 -25.38 -1.41 -11.61
CA LEU A 225 -24.09 -1.42 -12.32
C LEU A 225 -23.51 -2.83 -12.44
N ARG A 226 -24.37 -3.86 -12.46
CA ARG A 226 -23.96 -5.28 -12.44
C ARG A 226 -22.98 -5.65 -13.56
N SER A 227 -23.10 -5.07 -14.75
CA SER A 227 -22.19 -5.32 -15.89
C SER A 227 -20.78 -4.75 -15.69
N LEU A 228 -20.64 -3.70 -14.88
CA LEU A 228 -19.36 -3.03 -14.59
C LEU A 228 -18.71 -3.53 -13.30
N LYS A 229 -19.42 -4.36 -12.54
CA LYS A 229 -18.93 -4.94 -11.30
C LYS A 229 -17.72 -5.86 -11.57
N PRO A 230 -16.57 -5.64 -10.91
CA PRO A 230 -15.42 -6.52 -11.07
C PRO A 230 -15.68 -7.89 -10.43
N ALA A 231 -15.13 -8.93 -11.05
CA ALA A 231 -15.05 -10.26 -10.44
C ALA A 231 -14.30 -10.19 -9.10
N PRO A 232 -14.54 -11.10 -8.14
CA PRO A 232 -13.87 -11.06 -6.83
C PRO A 232 -12.33 -11.09 -6.89
N ARG A 233 -11.77 -11.70 -7.94
CA ARG A 233 -10.35 -11.73 -8.28
C ARG A 233 -10.18 -11.50 -9.77
N HIS A 234 -9.09 -10.86 -10.17
CA HIS A 234 -8.69 -10.82 -11.58
C HIS A 234 -8.19 -12.21 -12.03
N GLU A 235 -8.31 -12.55 -13.31
CA GLU A 235 -7.85 -13.82 -13.87
C GLU A 235 -6.35 -14.06 -13.61
N MET A 236 -5.52 -13.02 -13.79
CA MET A 236 -4.08 -13.04 -13.49
C MET A 236 -3.74 -12.99 -11.98
N CYS A 237 -4.71 -13.01 -11.07
CA CYS A 237 -4.42 -12.91 -9.62
C CYS A 237 -3.51 -14.04 -9.14
N SER A 238 -3.71 -15.28 -9.60
CA SER A 238 -2.88 -16.42 -9.21
C SER A 238 -1.44 -16.27 -9.72
N TYR A 239 -1.27 -15.76 -10.94
CA TYR A 239 0.03 -15.46 -11.52
C TYR A 239 0.77 -14.37 -10.72
N ILE A 240 0.11 -13.25 -10.41
CA ILE A 240 0.71 -12.18 -9.61
C ILE A 240 1.08 -12.68 -8.20
N VAL A 241 0.28 -13.56 -7.59
CA VAL A 241 0.62 -14.18 -6.30
C VAL A 241 1.88 -15.04 -6.41
N TYR A 242 2.00 -15.84 -7.48
CA TYR A 242 3.19 -16.64 -7.75
C TYR A 242 4.43 -15.76 -7.97
N GLU A 243 4.33 -14.74 -8.81
CA GLU A 243 5.42 -13.78 -9.06
C GLU A 243 5.78 -12.99 -7.80
N SER A 244 4.80 -12.67 -6.95
CA SER A 244 5.07 -12.02 -5.66
C SER A 244 5.92 -12.92 -4.76
N LYS A 245 5.73 -14.24 -4.83
CA LYS A 245 6.57 -15.19 -4.13
C LYS A 245 8.00 -15.16 -4.66
N ARG A 246 8.21 -15.13 -5.99
CA ARG A 246 9.54 -15.00 -6.62
C ARG A 246 10.25 -13.73 -6.15
N VAL A 247 9.56 -12.59 -6.13
CA VAL A 247 10.12 -11.32 -5.64
C VAL A 247 10.51 -11.41 -4.17
N VAL A 248 9.68 -12.02 -3.32
CA VAL A 248 9.99 -12.21 -1.89
C VAL A 248 11.16 -13.19 -1.69
N ASP A 249 11.21 -14.29 -2.44
CA ASP A 249 12.32 -15.26 -2.40
C ASP A 249 13.65 -14.63 -2.84
N SER A 250 13.60 -13.63 -3.72
CA SER A 250 14.77 -12.87 -4.19
C SER A 250 15.12 -11.67 -3.32
N SER A 251 14.27 -11.32 -2.34
CA SER A 251 14.52 -10.22 -1.41
C SER A 251 15.60 -10.58 -0.39
N LYS A 252 16.38 -9.59 0.05
CA LYS A 252 17.44 -9.80 1.04
C LYS A 252 16.98 -9.35 2.41
N LEU A 253 16.97 -10.25 3.39
CA LEU A 253 16.86 -9.86 4.80
C LEU A 253 18.20 -9.27 5.24
N LEU A 254 18.28 -7.94 5.35
CA LEU A 254 19.50 -7.23 5.71
C LEU A 254 19.78 -7.28 7.21
N MET A 255 18.71 -7.24 7.99
CA MET A 255 18.79 -7.21 9.45
C MET A 255 17.50 -7.75 10.03
N ARG A 256 17.61 -8.54 11.10
CA ARG A 256 16.50 -8.89 11.96
C ARG A 256 16.96 -8.90 13.40
N GLU A 257 16.26 -8.19 14.25
CA GLU A 257 16.55 -8.07 15.67
C GLU A 257 15.33 -8.47 16.48
N ILE A 258 15.52 -9.32 17.49
CA ILE A 258 14.48 -9.67 18.46
C ILE A 258 15.07 -9.53 19.88
N ASN A 259 14.42 -8.72 20.70
CA ASN A 259 14.79 -8.41 22.09
C ASN A 259 16.27 -7.98 22.22
N GLY A 260 16.74 -7.07 21.36
CA GLY A 260 18.12 -6.58 21.40
C GLY A 260 19.16 -7.49 20.74
N LYS A 261 18.75 -8.65 20.20
CA LYS A 261 19.67 -9.63 19.61
C LYS A 261 19.44 -9.75 18.11
N LEU A 262 20.51 -9.63 17.34
CA LEU A 262 20.49 -9.93 15.91
C LEU A 262 20.24 -11.43 15.70
N ILE A 263 19.33 -11.73 14.77
CA ILE A 263 18.95 -13.07 14.36
C ILE A 263 19.46 -13.26 12.93
N ASN A 264 20.44 -14.14 12.78
CA ASN A 264 20.96 -14.57 11.49
C ASN A 264 19.98 -15.51 10.78
#